data_AF-A0A6C8H7U0-F1
#
_entry.id   AF-A0A6C8H7U0-F1
#
_cell.length_a   1.000
_cell.length_b   1.000
_cell.length_c   1.000
_cell.angle_alpha   90.00
_cell.angle_beta   90.00
_cell.angle_gamma   90.00
#
_symmetry.space_group_name_H-M   'P 1'
#
loop_
_entity.id
_entity.type
_entity.pdbx_description
1 polymer ?
#
loop_
_entity_poly.entity_id
_entity_poly.type
_entity_poly.pdbx_seq_one_letter_code
_entity_poly.pdbx_strand_id
1 'polypeptide(L)'
;MDMFPVINRESVLSGFQWFFFIFCNTVVVPPTLLSAFHLPADNLLMLTQYAFLTTALACLVQAFCGHRRAIMEGPTGLWWGAILTITLGEASRGTPLNDIASSLSVGIAISAMVTIFIGISGLG
;
A
#
# COMPACT_ATOMS: atom_id res chain seq x y z
N MET A 1 14.86 22.86 18.36
CA MET A 1 13.96 22.84 17.20
C MET A 1 14.77 23.32 16.01
N ASP A 2 15.42 22.39 15.31
CA ASP A 2 16.03 22.66 14.00
C ASP A 2 15.65 21.47 13.12
N MET A 3 14.44 21.52 12.55
CA MET A 3 13.89 20.51 11.66
C MET A 3 14.12 20.94 10.20
N PHE A 4 15.35 21.33 9.87
CA PHE A 4 15.76 21.45 8.48
C PHE A 4 16.77 20.34 8.22
N PRO A 5 16.46 19.36 7.36
CA PRO A 5 17.43 18.33 7.03
C PRO A 5 18.64 19.03 6.40
N VAL A 6 19.81 18.89 7.02
CA VAL A 6 21.06 19.29 6.39
C VAL A 6 21.22 18.37 5.19
N ILE A 7 20.95 18.90 4.00
CA ILE A 7 21.17 18.17 2.75
C ILE A 7 22.68 17.95 2.62
N ASN A 8 23.12 16.76 3.00
CA ASN A 8 24.49 16.30 2.87
C ASN A 8 24.53 15.04 1.99
N ARG A 9 25.73 14.60 1.61
CA ARG A 9 25.91 13.44 0.73
C ARG A 9 25.28 12.17 1.31
N GLU A 10 25.38 11.98 2.62
CA GLU A 10 24.84 10.82 3.32
C GLU A 10 23.31 10.80 3.24
N SER A 11 22.65 11.92 3.53
CA SER A 11 21.19 12.04 3.49
C SER A 11 20.63 11.85 2.08
N VAL A 12 21.33 12.34 1.05
CA VAL A 12 20.95 12.12 -0.35
C VAL A 12 21.10 10.65 -0.74
N LEU A 13 22.21 10.01 -0.37
CA LEU A 13 22.43 8.58 -0.64
C LEU A 13 21.42 7.69 0.09
N SER A 14 21.14 7.96 1.36
CA SER A 14 20.13 7.25 2.14
C SER A 14 18.73 7.47 1.59
N GLY A 15 18.38 8.70 1.18
CA GLY A 15 17.10 9.00 0.55
C GLY A 15 16.93 8.24 -0.77
N PHE A 16 17.98 8.15 -1.58
CA PHE A 16 17.99 7.38 -2.82
C PHE A 16 17.86 5.87 -2.56
N GLN A 17 18.57 5.33 -1.58
CA GLN A 17 18.42 3.95 -1.14
C GLN A 17 16.97 3.66 -0.71
N TRP A 18 16.37 4.58 0.05
CA TRP A 18 15.00 4.43 0.53
C TRP A 18 13.96 4.54 -0.57
N PHE A 19 14.19 5.41 -1.56
CA PHE A 19 13.38 5.46 -2.77
C PHE A 19 13.38 4.10 -3.50
N PHE A 20 14.54 3.47 -3.69
CA PHE A 20 14.61 2.15 -4.33
C PHE A 20 13.96 1.04 -3.50
N PHE A 21 14.08 1.11 -2.17
CA PHE A 21 13.37 0.18 -1.28
C PHE A 21 11.85 0.30 -1.46
N ILE A 22 11.33 1.54 -1.49
CA ILE A 22 9.91 1.84 -1.75
C ILE A 22 9.48 1.37 -3.13
N PHE A 23 10.30 1.66 -4.14
CA PHE A 23 10.06 1.24 -5.51
C PHE A 23 9.95 -0.28 -5.65
N CYS A 24 10.95 -1.03 -5.18
CA CYS A 24 10.99 -2.49 -5.31
C CYS A 24 9.82 -3.16 -4.60
N ASN A 25 9.39 -2.63 -3.44
CA ASN A 25 8.24 -3.16 -2.71
C ASN A 25 6.91 -2.91 -3.45
N THR A 26 6.78 -1.74 -4.09
CA THR A 26 5.52 -1.29 -4.70
C THR A 26 5.35 -1.81 -6.14
N VAL A 27 6.43 -1.86 -6.93
CA VAL A 27 6.38 -2.15 -8.38
C VAL A 27 5.96 -3.58 -8.71
N VAL A 28 6.09 -4.51 -7.77
CA VAL A 28 5.75 -5.93 -7.97
C VAL A 28 4.24 -6.15 -7.95
N VAL A 29 3.47 -5.30 -7.26
CA VAL A 29 2.02 -5.52 -7.07
C VAL A 29 1.22 -5.40 -8.38
N PRO A 30 1.36 -4.32 -9.19
CA PRO A 30 0.60 -4.19 -10.45
C PRO A 30 0.72 -5.36 -11.43
N PRO A 31 1.92 -5.85 -11.80
CA PRO A 31 2.04 -6.98 -12.73
C PRO A 31 1.51 -8.29 -12.13
N THR A 32 1.55 -8.48 -10.81
CA THR A 32 0.92 -9.64 -10.17
C THR A 32 -0.61 -9.58 -10.25
N LEU A 33 -1.22 -8.41 -10.03
CA LEU A 33 -2.68 -8.25 -10.18
C LEU A 33 -3.12 -8.44 -11.63
N LEU A 34 -2.35 -7.90 -12.58
CA LEU A 34 -2.61 -8.04 -14.01
C LEU A 34 -2.69 -9.52 -14.42
N SER A 35 -1.71 -10.33 -14.00
CA SER A 35 -1.65 -11.76 -14.33
C SER A 35 -2.67 -12.59 -13.56
N ALA A 36 -2.88 -12.32 -12.27
CA ALA A 36 -3.81 -13.07 -11.42
C ALA A 36 -5.28 -12.94 -11.87
N PHE A 37 -5.67 -11.76 -12.37
CA PHE A 37 -7.04 -11.48 -12.80
C PHE A 37 -7.22 -11.47 -14.32
N HIS A 38 -6.18 -11.85 -15.09
CA HIS A 38 -6.20 -11.85 -16.55
C HIS A 38 -6.67 -10.51 -17.16
N LEU A 39 -6.21 -9.39 -16.58
CA LEU A 39 -6.62 -8.05 -17.00
C LEU A 39 -5.95 -7.65 -18.33
N PRO A 40 -6.57 -6.76 -19.14
CA PRO A 40 -5.95 -6.21 -20.33
C PRO A 40 -4.63 -5.50 -20.03
N ALA A 41 -3.63 -5.65 -20.90
CA ALA A 41 -2.29 -5.08 -20.72
C ALA A 41 -2.32 -3.55 -20.56
N ASP A 42 -3.28 -2.87 -21.17
CA ASP A 42 -3.50 -1.42 -21.05
C ASP A 42 -3.74 -0.96 -19.60
N ASN A 43 -4.21 -1.85 -18.72
CA ASN A 43 -4.46 -1.55 -17.32
C ASN A 43 -3.17 -1.47 -16.49
N LEU A 44 -2.04 -2.01 -16.97
CA LEU A 44 -0.80 -2.08 -16.21
C LEU A 44 -0.30 -0.69 -15.80
N LEU A 45 -0.37 0.29 -16.71
CA LEU A 45 0.06 1.66 -16.45
C LEU A 45 -0.79 2.29 -15.34
N MET A 46 -2.11 2.14 -15.42
CA MET A 46 -3.07 2.67 -14.44
C MET A 46 -2.86 2.03 -13.06
N LEU A 47 -2.73 0.71 -12.98
CA LEU A 47 -2.45 0.00 -11.73
C LEU A 47 -1.13 0.44 -11.11
N THR A 48 -0.10 0.64 -11.93
CA THR A 48 1.22 1.11 -11.49
C THR A 48 1.13 2.53 -10.92
N GLN A 49 0.46 3.44 -11.62
CA GLN A 49 0.24 4.81 -11.16
C GLN A 49 -0.49 4.83 -9.82
N TYR A 50 -1.56 4.06 -9.68
CA TYR A 50 -2.30 3.99 -8.41
C TYR A 50 -1.47 3.41 -7.27
N ALA A 51 -0.72 2.34 -7.51
CA ALA A 51 0.14 1.75 -6.48
C ALA A 51 1.18 2.76 -5.97
N PHE A 52 1.87 3.48 -6.87
CA PHE A 52 2.87 4.47 -6.49
C PHE A 52 2.27 5.72 -5.85
N LEU A 53 1.20 6.28 -6.43
CA LEU A 53 0.59 7.51 -5.92
C LEU A 53 -0.03 7.32 -4.54
N THR A 54 -0.72 6.19 -4.32
CA THR A 54 -1.33 5.90 -3.01
C THR A 54 -0.28 5.65 -1.94
N THR A 55 0.75 4.86 -2.25
CA THR A 55 1.91 4.61 -1.36
C THR A 55 2.63 5.90 -1.01
N ALA A 56 2.93 6.74 -2.01
CA ALA A 56 3.59 8.03 -1.79
C ALA A 56 2.74 8.96 -0.92
N LEU A 57 1.44 9.06 -1.19
CA LEU A 57 0.53 9.89 -0.40
C LEU A 57 0.46 9.40 1.06
N ALA A 58 0.34 8.09 1.28
CA ALA A 58 0.32 7.50 2.62
C ALA A 58 1.61 7.79 3.39
N CYS A 59 2.77 7.61 2.75
CA CYS A 59 4.07 7.93 3.34
C CYS A 59 4.17 9.42 3.71
N LEU A 60 3.73 10.32 2.83
CA LEU A 60 3.75 11.76 3.08
C LEU A 60 2.81 12.13 4.25
N VAL A 61 1.59 11.58 4.27
CA VAL A 61 0.64 11.81 5.36
C VAL A 61 1.22 11.36 6.71
N GLN A 62 1.88 10.20 6.78
CA GLN A 62 2.52 9.72 8.01
C GLN A 62 3.77 10.53 8.39
N ALA A 63 4.53 11.00 7.41
CA ALA A 63 5.69 11.86 7.63
C ALA A 63 5.31 13.25 8.19
N PHE A 64 4.19 13.83 7.74
CA PHE A 64 3.76 15.17 8.16
C PHE A 64 2.80 15.17 9.35
N CYS A 65 1.79 14.30 9.32
CA CYS A 65 0.67 14.30 10.27
C CYS A 65 0.71 13.12 11.25
N GLY A 66 1.37 12.03 10.88
CA GLY A 66 1.44 10.82 11.68
C GLY A 66 2.66 10.76 12.61
N HIS A 67 3.37 9.65 12.55
CA HIS A 67 4.50 9.38 13.45
C HIS A 67 5.77 10.19 13.15
N ARG A 68 5.84 10.91 12.01
CA ARG A 68 6.98 11.80 11.62
C ARG A 68 8.35 11.10 11.54
N ARG A 69 8.37 9.85 11.07
CA ARG A 69 9.61 9.06 10.84
C ARG A 69 9.68 8.65 9.37
N ALA A 70 10.88 8.28 8.90
CA ALA A 70 11.07 7.77 7.55
C ALA A 70 10.67 6.28 7.45
N ILE A 71 9.40 5.97 7.68
CA ILE A 71 8.84 4.62 7.58
C ILE A 71 8.07 4.52 6.26
N MET A 72 8.19 3.38 5.59
CA MET A 72 7.41 3.08 4.39
C MET A 72 5.98 2.71 4.80
N GLU A 73 5.02 3.45 4.25
CA GLU A 73 3.64 3.01 4.10
C GLU A 73 3.48 2.39 2.72
N GLY A 74 3.09 1.12 2.64
CA GLY A 74 3.02 0.42 1.35
C GLY A 74 2.34 -0.93 1.45
N PRO A 75 2.21 -1.64 0.32
CA PRO A 75 1.57 -2.94 0.27
C PRO A 75 2.38 -3.98 1.06
N THR A 76 1.93 -4.29 2.27
CA THR A 76 2.54 -5.33 3.10
C THR A 76 2.40 -6.69 2.40
N GLY A 77 3.53 -7.32 2.07
CA GLY A 77 3.59 -8.60 1.34
C GLY A 77 2.60 -9.65 1.83
N LEU A 78 2.50 -9.80 3.15
CA LEU A 78 1.60 -10.76 3.79
C LEU A 78 0.12 -10.45 3.55
N TRP A 79 -0.27 -9.18 3.65
CA TRP A 79 -1.69 -8.79 3.61
C TRP A 79 -2.28 -8.84 2.20
N TRP A 80 -1.59 -8.30 1.19
CA TRP A 80 -2.13 -8.38 -0.19
C TRP A 80 -2.07 -9.81 -0.75
N GLY A 81 -1.09 -10.62 -0.32
CA GLY A 81 -1.04 -12.06 -0.63
C GLY A 81 -2.22 -12.84 -0.03
N ALA A 82 -2.60 -12.55 1.21
CA ALA A 82 -3.79 -13.13 1.85
C ALA A 82 -5.07 -12.72 1.12
N ILE A 83 -5.21 -11.42 0.79
CA ILE A 83 -6.33 -10.89 0.02
C ILE A 83 -6.47 -11.61 -1.32
N LEU A 84 -5.37 -11.78 -2.05
CA LEU A 84 -5.37 -12.51 -3.32
C LEU A 84 -5.78 -13.96 -3.16
N THR A 85 -5.25 -14.64 -2.13
CA THR A 85 -5.58 -16.04 -1.85
C THR A 85 -7.07 -16.21 -1.58
N ILE A 86 -7.66 -15.34 -0.76
CA ILE A 86 -9.10 -15.34 -0.48
C ILE A 86 -9.89 -15.05 -1.75
N THR A 87 -9.48 -14.04 -2.53
CA THR A 87 -10.19 -13.65 -3.75
C THR A 87 -10.22 -14.77 -4.77
N LEU A 88 -9.07 -15.41 -5.03
CA LEU A 88 -8.97 -16.54 -5.96
C LEU A 88 -9.72 -17.76 -5.43
N GLY A 89 -9.68 -18.01 -4.12
CA GLY A 89 -10.43 -19.07 -3.45
C GLY A 89 -11.93 -18.91 -3.62
N GLU A 90 -12.48 -17.73 -3.33
CA GLU A 90 -13.91 -17.45 -3.47
C GLU A 90 -14.35 -17.41 -4.94
N ALA A 91 -13.53 -16.86 -5.84
CA ALA A 91 -13.80 -16.86 -7.27
C ALA A 91 -13.88 -18.30 -7.82
N SER A 92 -13.03 -19.21 -7.35
CA SER A 92 -13.07 -20.63 -7.74
C SER A 92 -14.36 -21.34 -7.33
N ARG A 93 -15.07 -20.80 -6.33
CA ARG A 93 -16.37 -21.29 -5.85
C ARG A 93 -17.55 -20.66 -6.62
N GLY A 94 -17.28 -19.83 -7.63
CA GLY A 94 -18.28 -19.20 -8.48
C GLY A 94 -18.83 -17.87 -7.94
N THR A 95 -18.25 -17.31 -6.88
CA THR A 95 -18.67 -15.98 -6.40
C THR A 95 -18.21 -14.89 -7.39
N PRO A 96 -19.06 -13.93 -7.77
CA PRO A 96 -18.68 -12.84 -8.67
C PRO A 96 -17.56 -11.97 -8.08
N LEU A 97 -16.56 -11.61 -8.90
CA LEU A 97 -15.43 -10.75 -8.48
C LEU A 97 -15.89 -9.40 -7.91
N ASN A 98 -17.00 -8.85 -8.41
CA ASN A 98 -17.61 -7.64 -7.87
C ASN A 98 -17.98 -7.81 -6.38
N ASP A 99 -18.68 -8.90 -6.05
CA ASP A 99 -19.17 -9.14 -4.70
C ASP A 99 -18.00 -9.38 -3.72
N ILE A 100 -16.95 -10.06 -4.18
CA ILE A 100 -15.70 -10.21 -3.41
C ILE A 100 -15.05 -8.85 -3.19
N ALA A 101 -14.89 -8.05 -4.25
CA ALA A 101 -14.25 -6.74 -4.17
C ALA A 101 -15.01 -5.77 -3.25
N SER A 102 -16.34 -5.74 -3.31
CA SER A 102 -17.16 -4.93 -2.41
C SER A 102 -17.05 -5.40 -0.96
N SER A 103 -17.08 -6.71 -0.72
CA SER A 103 -16.94 -7.27 0.63
C SER A 103 -15.59 -6.96 1.24
N LEU A 104 -14.52 -7.12 0.45
CA LEU A 104 -13.16 -6.83 0.87
C LEU A 104 -12.95 -5.33 1.10
N SER A 105 -13.48 -4.47 0.24
CA SER A 105 -13.41 -3.01 0.37
C SER A 105 -14.05 -2.54 1.68
N VAL A 106 -15.24 -3.05 2.00
CA VAL A 106 -15.93 -2.73 3.26
C VAL A 106 -15.14 -3.27 4.46
N GLY A 107 -14.63 -4.50 4.40
CA GLY A 107 -13.82 -5.09 5.46
C GLY A 107 -12.54 -4.29 5.75
N ILE A 108 -11.84 -3.84 4.70
CA ILE A 108 -10.65 -3.00 4.82
C ILE A 108 -11.02 -1.63 5.41
N ALA A 109 -12.12 -1.02 4.96
CA ALA A 109 -12.59 0.26 5.48
C ALA A 109 -12.94 0.19 6.98
N ILE A 110 -13.66 -0.85 7.41
CA ILE A 110 -13.97 -1.08 8.83
C ILE A 110 -12.69 -1.29 9.63
N SER A 111 -11.77 -2.11 9.12
CA SER A 111 -10.47 -2.35 9.77
C SER A 111 -9.68 -1.04 9.94
N ALA A 112 -9.66 -0.18 8.92
CA ALA A 112 -9.02 1.12 8.99
C ALA A 112 -9.67 2.03 10.05
N MET A 113 -11.00 2.07 10.12
CA MET A 113 -11.72 2.83 11.15
C MET A 113 -11.39 2.34 12.56
N VAL A 114 -11.35 1.03 12.77
CA VAL A 114 -10.98 0.43 14.06
C VAL A 114 -9.54 0.79 14.43
N THR A 115 -8.59 0.66 13.49
CA THR A 115 -7.19 1.02 13.72
C THR A 115 -7.03 2.50 14.07
N ILE A 116 -7.75 3.39 13.39
CA ILE A 116 -7.76 4.82 13.71
C ILE A 116 -8.32 5.05 15.12
N PHE A 117 -9.42 4.39 15.48
CA PHE A 117 -10.01 4.50 16.81
C PHE A 117 -9.05 4.04 17.91
N ILE A 118 -8.37 2.90 17.72
CA ILE A 118 -7.35 2.40 18.66
C ILE A 118 -6.20 3.41 18.76
N GLY A 119 -5.72 3.93 17.63
CA GLY A 119 -4.63 4.91 17.59
C GLY A 119 -4.96 6.22 18.31
N ILE A 120 -6.20 6.73 18.19
CA ILE A 120 -6.64 7.97 18.85
C ILE A 120 -6.92 7.74 20.34
N SER A 121 -7.46 6.57 20.70
CA SER A 121 -7.81 6.25 22.10
C SER A 121 -6.61 5.88 22.97
N GLY A 122 -5.45 5.54 22.36
CA GLY A 122 -4.25 5.14 23.10
C GLY A 122 -4.35 3.75 23.73
N LEU A 123 -5.29 2.92 23.27
CA LEU A 123 -5.52 1.54 23.72
C LEU A 123 -4.52 0.53 23.12
N GLY A 124 -3.55 1.00 22.32
CA GLY A 124 -2.56 0.19 21.60
C GLY A 124 -1.16 0.21 22.20
#